data_AF-A0A7J6MCU2-F1
#
_entry.id   AF-A0A7J6MCU2-F1
#
_cell.length_a   1.000
_cell.length_b   1.000
_cell.length_c   1.000
_cell.angle_alpha   90.00
_cell.angle_beta   90.00
_cell.angle_gamma   90.00
#
_symmetry.space_group_name_H-M   'P 1'
#
loop_
_entity.id
_entity.type
_entity.pdbx_description
1 polymer ?
#
loop_
_entity_poly.entity_id
_entity_poly.type
_entity_poly.pdbx_seq_one_letter_code
_entity_poly.pdbx_strand_id
1 'polypeptide(L)'
;MVVKNRKASGSSSGDAPPASTAAPQGLEGLYQRIEPHLEAIMPYIRAAVPIIESCVKTLDGIYTQYIKPHWHDGLGDFCFALLLLFFGGQFALTILAWGAFQQAGGGMIKRAWKELKVEYVDSMKKLQEDPEAKAIFDKNNDGEVSIGEVATTMSSVIGAKTPEEKQKARRMAGATMRCVDPNRLLDAVTGFWAGMVAVIAALRSQLAACVSVGASIGQKGAEYAKVYLEKPLYEKFPDYKDWVDAGLRAGCSLIGILVSLFMARIVTAFNCAIKGAQRLAEMAVKALHDAGYLPNVKDRGSRVQTIAMALTAFGLWYQFSTGFSCPTLMKIVLFPLLISENILTLIAAL
;
A
#
# COMPACT_ATOMS: atom_id res chain seq x y z
N MET A 1 -25.17 -14.64 14.46
CA MET A 1 -25.46 -15.21 13.12
C MET A 1 -24.55 -16.40 12.91
N VAL A 2 -25.13 -17.60 12.94
CA VAL A 2 -24.40 -18.88 12.89
C VAL A 2 -24.24 -19.29 11.42
N VAL A 3 -23.02 -19.25 10.90
CA VAL A 3 -22.72 -19.72 9.53
C VAL A 3 -22.50 -21.23 9.58
N LYS A 4 -23.46 -21.99 9.05
CA LYS A 4 -23.42 -23.45 8.89
C LYS A 4 -22.41 -23.81 7.79
N ASN A 5 -21.34 -24.50 8.19
CA ASN A 5 -20.42 -25.21 7.30
C ASN A 5 -21.13 -26.37 6.58
N ARG A 6 -21.22 -26.32 5.25
CA ARG A 6 -21.56 -27.48 4.41
C ARG A 6 -20.27 -28.07 3.83
N LYS A 7 -19.88 -29.25 4.34
CA LYS A 7 -18.94 -30.17 3.69
C LYS A 7 -19.61 -30.71 2.42
N ALA A 8 -18.98 -30.55 1.27
CA ALA A 8 -19.28 -31.30 0.06
C ALA A 8 -18.14 -32.32 -0.15
N SER A 9 -18.46 -33.59 0.06
CA SER A 9 -17.67 -34.74 -0.35
C SER A 9 -18.17 -35.21 -1.71
N GLY A 10 -17.28 -35.25 -2.71
CA GLY A 10 -17.56 -35.80 -4.03
C GLY A 10 -16.26 -36.11 -4.75
N SER A 11 -15.75 -37.32 -4.55
CA SER A 11 -14.64 -37.88 -5.31
C SER A 11 -15.18 -38.45 -6.63
N SER A 12 -14.79 -37.86 -7.76
CA SER A 12 -14.91 -38.49 -9.07
C SER A 12 -13.54 -38.48 -9.75
N SER A 13 -12.88 -39.62 -9.74
CA SER A 13 -11.73 -39.96 -10.58
C SER A 13 -12.22 -40.11 -12.01
N GLY A 14 -11.99 -39.09 -12.84
CA GLY A 14 -12.16 -39.15 -14.28
C GLY A 14 -10.79 -38.93 -14.94
N ASP A 15 -10.38 -39.89 -15.76
CA ASP A 15 -9.15 -39.85 -16.55
C ASP A 15 -9.10 -38.59 -17.41
N ALA A 16 -8.06 -37.76 -17.21
CA ALA A 16 -7.82 -36.56 -17.99
C ALA A 16 -7.25 -36.94 -19.37
N PRO A 17 -7.82 -36.45 -20.48
CA PRO A 17 -7.26 -36.67 -21.81
C PRO A 17 -5.93 -35.91 -21.97
N PRO A 18 -5.03 -36.37 -22.87
CA PRO A 18 -3.73 -35.75 -23.08
C PRO A 18 -3.90 -34.29 -23.52
N ALA A 19 -3.22 -33.39 -22.82
CA ALA A 19 -3.25 -31.96 -23.04
C ALA A 19 -2.87 -31.60 -24.49
N SER A 20 -3.85 -31.16 -25.28
CA SER A 20 -3.61 -30.58 -26.59
C SER A 20 -2.88 -29.24 -26.44
N THR A 21 -1.71 -29.11 -27.07
CA THR A 21 -0.86 -27.92 -27.14
C THR A 21 -1.42 -26.77 -27.99
N ALA A 22 -2.72 -26.77 -28.29
CA ALA A 22 -3.37 -25.69 -29.02
C ALA A 22 -3.64 -24.52 -28.05
N ALA A 23 -2.96 -23.39 -28.27
CA ALA A 23 -3.24 -22.16 -27.55
C ALA A 23 -4.74 -21.79 -27.68
N PRO A 24 -5.41 -21.33 -26.62
CA PRO A 24 -6.85 -21.03 -26.68
C PRO A 24 -7.11 -19.93 -27.72
N GLN A 25 -7.85 -20.25 -28.79
CA GLN A 25 -8.14 -19.33 -29.91
C GLN A 25 -8.79 -18.00 -29.49
N GLY A 26 -9.33 -17.90 -28.27
CA GLY A 26 -9.88 -16.65 -27.72
C GLY A 26 -8.85 -15.61 -27.25
N LEU A 27 -7.59 -16.02 -27.01
CA LEU A 27 -6.54 -15.10 -26.53
C LEU A 27 -5.98 -14.20 -27.64
N GLU A 28 -5.97 -14.67 -28.89
CA GLU A 28 -5.44 -13.89 -30.03
C GLU A 28 -6.27 -12.63 -30.31
N GLY A 29 -7.60 -12.70 -30.19
CA GLY A 29 -8.48 -11.55 -30.38
C GLY A 29 -8.36 -10.49 -29.27
N LEU A 30 -8.13 -10.91 -28.02
CA LEU A 30 -7.84 -9.99 -26.92
C LEU A 30 -6.46 -9.35 -27.05
N TYR A 31 -5.47 -10.11 -27.51
CA TYR A 31 -4.11 -9.61 -27.74
C TYR A 31 -4.10 -8.50 -28.79
N GLN A 32 -4.74 -8.71 -29.95
CA GLN A 32 -4.84 -7.70 -31.01
C GLN A 32 -5.52 -6.40 -30.55
N ARG A 33 -6.44 -6.48 -29.58
CA ARG A 33 -7.15 -5.32 -29.03
C ARG A 33 -6.35 -4.54 -27.99
N ILE A 34 -5.46 -5.23 -27.27
CA ILE A 34 -4.60 -4.63 -26.22
C ILE A 34 -3.27 -4.14 -26.81
N GLU A 35 -2.80 -4.75 -27.90
CA GLU A 35 -1.55 -4.42 -28.60
C GLU A 35 -1.32 -2.92 -28.80
N PRO A 36 -2.25 -2.11 -29.36
CA PRO A 36 -2.01 -0.68 -29.56
C PRO A 36 -1.86 0.10 -28.25
N HIS A 37 -2.57 -0.28 -27.19
CA HIS A 37 -2.43 0.36 -25.88
C HIS A 37 -1.12 -0.04 -25.19
N LEU A 38 -0.69 -1.29 -25.38
CA LEU A 38 0.54 -1.81 -24.80
C LEU A 38 1.76 -1.19 -25.50
N GLU A 39 1.72 -1.01 -26.82
CA GLU A 39 2.73 -0.27 -27.58
C GLU A 39 2.81 1.21 -27.16
N ALA A 40 1.70 1.85 -26.82
CA ALA A 40 1.68 3.23 -26.32
C ALA A 40 2.33 3.37 -24.92
N ILE A 41 2.16 2.37 -24.05
CA ILE A 41 2.68 2.38 -22.67
C ILE A 41 4.16 1.91 -22.62
N MET A 42 4.54 1.05 -23.54
CA MET A 42 5.88 0.48 -23.68
C MET A 42 7.06 1.46 -23.60
N PRO A 43 7.08 2.62 -24.28
CA PRO A 43 8.19 3.56 -24.16
C PRO A 43 8.33 4.09 -22.72
N TYR A 44 7.23 4.30 -22.01
CA TYR A 44 7.25 4.74 -20.62
C TYR A 44 7.76 3.65 -19.68
N ILE A 45 7.34 2.39 -19.89
CA ILE A 45 7.86 1.25 -19.13
C ILE A 45 9.36 1.11 -19.37
N ARG A 46 9.82 1.16 -20.62
CA ARG A 46 11.25 1.06 -20.94
C ARG A 46 12.08 2.21 -20.38
N ALA A 47 11.51 3.41 -20.31
CA ALA A 47 12.17 4.55 -19.65
C ALA A 47 12.19 4.39 -18.12
N ALA A 48 11.15 3.79 -17.53
CA ALA A 48 11.04 3.60 -16.09
C ALA A 48 11.93 2.45 -15.57
N VAL A 49 12.04 1.35 -16.30
CA VAL A 49 12.83 0.16 -15.91
C VAL A 49 14.26 0.51 -15.47
N PRO A 50 15.11 1.22 -16.25
CA PRO A 50 16.47 1.51 -15.83
C PRO A 50 16.54 2.46 -14.63
N ILE A 51 15.55 3.35 -14.47
CA ILE A 51 15.43 4.24 -13.30
C ILE A 51 15.12 3.39 -12.07
N ILE A 52 14.13 2.50 -12.17
CA ILE A 52 13.74 1.58 -11.09
C ILE A 52 14.93 0.67 -10.73
N GLU A 53 15.60 0.06 -11.71
CA GLU A 53 16.76 -0.79 -11.46
C GLU A 53 17.91 -0.04 -10.82
N SER A 54 18.20 1.19 -11.28
CA SER A 54 19.24 2.03 -10.68
C SER A 54 18.88 2.38 -9.25
N CYS A 55 17.64 2.80 -8.99
CA CYS A 55 17.15 3.07 -7.65
C CYS A 55 17.22 1.84 -6.75
N VAL A 56 16.78 0.67 -7.24
CA VAL A 56 16.84 -0.59 -6.47
C VAL A 56 18.27 -0.97 -6.16
N LYS A 57 19.19 -0.88 -7.13
CA LYS A 57 20.61 -1.19 -6.91
C LYS A 57 21.27 -0.20 -5.94
N THR A 58 20.99 1.10 -6.08
CA THR A 58 21.50 2.11 -5.15
C THR A 58 20.93 1.90 -3.74
N LEU A 59 19.63 1.63 -3.62
CA LEU A 59 18.98 1.35 -2.34
C LEU A 59 19.49 0.05 -1.72
N ASP A 60 19.69 -1.00 -2.50
CA ASP A 60 20.21 -2.28 -2.04
C ASP A 60 21.69 -2.17 -1.62
N GLY A 61 22.48 -1.38 -2.34
CA GLY A 61 23.85 -1.04 -1.96
C GLY A 61 23.91 -0.28 -0.62
N ILE A 62 23.09 0.76 -0.48
CA ILE A 62 22.98 1.52 0.77
C ILE A 62 22.47 0.63 1.92
N TYR A 63 21.44 -0.16 1.63
CA TYR A 63 20.85 -1.08 2.60
C TYR A 63 21.86 -2.11 3.06
N THR A 64 22.57 -2.76 2.15
CA THR A 64 23.51 -3.84 2.50
C THR A 64 24.76 -3.30 3.17
N GLN A 65 25.25 -2.12 2.77
CA GLN A 65 26.49 -1.55 3.29
C GLN A 65 26.32 -0.80 4.62
N TYR A 66 25.25 -0.02 4.78
CA TYR A 66 25.08 0.85 5.95
C TYR A 66 24.03 0.32 6.92
N ILE A 67 22.92 -0.21 6.39
CA ILE A 67 21.74 -0.56 7.19
C ILE A 67 21.88 -1.98 7.77
N LYS A 68 22.06 -2.98 6.92
CA LYS A 68 22.11 -4.41 7.28
C LYS A 68 23.10 -4.76 8.40
N PRO A 69 24.32 -4.19 8.48
CA PRO A 69 25.26 -4.50 9.57
C PRO A 69 24.76 -4.02 10.94
N HIS A 70 23.95 -2.97 10.95
CA HIS A 70 23.42 -2.33 12.16
C HIS A 70 21.93 -2.64 12.40
N TRP A 71 21.30 -3.40 11.49
CA TRP A 71 19.87 -3.68 11.54
C TRP A 71 19.61 -4.94 12.35
N HIS A 72 19.06 -4.75 13.55
CA HIS A 72 18.46 -5.85 14.30
C HIS A 72 17.02 -6.08 13.86
N ASP A 73 16.57 -7.33 13.85
CA ASP A 73 15.22 -7.73 13.39
C ASP A 73 14.09 -6.96 14.10
N GLY A 74 14.32 -6.43 15.31
CA GLY A 74 13.34 -5.62 16.06
C GLY A 74 13.43 -4.11 15.84
N LEU A 75 14.50 -3.59 15.23
CA LEU A 75 14.72 -2.14 15.11
C LEU A 75 13.69 -1.49 14.18
N GLY A 76 13.35 -2.17 13.08
CA GLY A 76 12.33 -1.68 12.14
C GLY A 76 10.96 -1.53 12.79
N ASP A 77 10.52 -2.55 13.52
CA ASP A 77 9.25 -2.54 14.25
C ASP A 77 9.25 -1.47 15.35
N PHE A 78 10.39 -1.28 16.04
CA PHE A 78 10.58 -0.23 17.03
C PHE A 78 10.46 1.17 16.41
N CYS A 79 11.20 1.45 15.33
CA CYS A 79 11.14 2.72 14.61
C CYS A 79 9.74 3.00 14.07
N PHE A 80 9.07 1.99 13.50
CA PHE A 80 7.70 2.12 13.02
C PHE A 80 6.71 2.39 14.16
N ALA A 81 6.87 1.72 15.31
CA ALA A 81 6.02 1.95 16.46
C ALA A 81 6.23 3.34 17.08
N LEU A 82 7.48 3.84 17.12
CA LEU A 82 7.78 5.22 17.48
C LEU A 82 7.16 6.22 16.50
N LEU A 83 7.23 5.94 15.21
CA LEU A 83 6.63 6.78 14.17
C LEU A 83 5.11 6.88 14.35
N LEU A 84 4.44 5.75 14.57
CA LEU A 84 3.01 5.72 14.88
C LEU A 84 2.69 6.47 16.19
N LEU A 85 3.53 6.31 17.22
CA LEU A 85 3.31 6.90 18.54
C LEU A 85 3.46 8.42 18.56
N PHE A 86 4.45 8.97 17.85
CA PHE A 86 4.79 10.39 17.92
C PHE A 86 4.43 11.19 16.67
N PHE A 87 4.22 10.54 15.52
CA PHE A 87 3.98 11.22 14.24
C PHE A 87 2.74 10.69 13.50
N GLY A 88 1.93 9.85 14.14
CA GLY A 88 0.74 9.25 13.52
C GLY A 88 -0.25 10.27 12.96
N GLY A 89 -0.42 11.42 13.62
CA GLY A 89 -1.30 12.49 13.14
C GLY A 89 -0.82 13.25 11.91
N GLN A 90 0.48 13.19 11.57
CA GLN A 90 1.01 13.78 10.33
C GLN A 90 0.81 12.87 9.11
N PHE A 91 0.75 11.56 9.32
CA PHE A 91 0.65 10.54 8.27
C PHE A 91 -0.69 9.81 8.30
N ALA A 92 -1.76 10.53 8.65
CA ALA A 92 -3.07 9.97 8.91
C ALA A 92 -3.63 9.24 7.67
N LEU A 93 -3.49 9.83 6.48
CA LEU A 93 -4.00 9.24 5.24
C LEU A 93 -3.14 8.06 4.79
N THR A 94 -1.82 8.14 4.93
CA THR A 94 -0.91 7.03 4.62
C THR A 94 -1.19 5.83 5.50
N ILE A 95 -1.39 6.03 6.80
CA ILE A 95 -1.68 4.94 7.74
C ILE A 95 -3.07 4.34 7.47
N LEU A 96 -4.05 5.18 7.14
CA LEU A 96 -5.38 4.72 6.74
C LEU A 96 -5.33 3.92 5.44
N ALA A 97 -4.64 4.42 4.42
CA ALA A 97 -4.43 3.75 3.14
C ALA A 97 -3.73 2.41 3.35
N TRP A 98 -2.65 2.38 4.12
CA TRP A 98 -1.98 1.13 4.48
C TRP A 98 -2.93 0.16 5.21
N GLY A 99 -3.73 0.64 6.15
CA GLY A 99 -4.70 -0.17 6.88
C GLY A 99 -5.78 -0.77 5.97
N ALA A 100 -6.36 0.05 5.09
CA ALA A 100 -7.34 -0.39 4.10
C ALA A 100 -6.75 -1.42 3.13
N PHE A 101 -5.53 -1.15 2.65
CA PHE A 101 -4.80 -2.07 1.78
C PHE A 101 -4.54 -3.42 2.45
N GLN A 102 -4.07 -3.42 3.70
CA GLN A 102 -3.82 -4.67 4.45
C GLN A 102 -5.10 -5.46 4.71
N GLN A 103 -6.22 -4.79 5.00
CA GLN A 103 -7.50 -5.44 5.24
C GLN A 103 -8.10 -6.05 3.97
N ALA A 104 -7.97 -5.38 2.82
CA ALA A 104 -8.58 -5.83 1.57
C ALA A 104 -7.69 -6.77 0.75
N GLY A 105 -6.41 -6.44 0.57
CA GLY A 105 -5.52 -7.12 -0.38
C GLY A 105 -4.21 -7.63 0.20
N GLY A 106 -3.74 -7.08 1.33
CA GLY A 106 -2.41 -7.36 1.86
C GLY A 106 -2.16 -8.84 2.20
N GLY A 107 -3.17 -9.53 2.74
CA GLY A 107 -3.08 -10.97 2.99
C GLY A 107 -2.98 -11.81 1.72
N MET A 108 -3.74 -11.44 0.68
CA MET A 108 -3.75 -12.12 -0.61
C MET A 108 -2.42 -11.92 -1.34
N ILE A 109 -1.90 -10.69 -1.37
CA ILE A 109 -0.61 -10.37 -2.00
C ILE A 109 0.54 -11.07 -1.30
N LYS A 110 0.59 -11.08 0.04
CA LYS A 110 1.65 -11.78 0.78
C LYS A 110 1.67 -13.27 0.47
N ARG A 111 0.48 -13.89 0.39
CA ARG A 111 0.34 -15.30 0.03
C ARG A 111 0.79 -15.54 -1.41
N ALA A 112 0.25 -14.77 -2.35
CA ALA A 112 0.59 -14.89 -3.77
C ALA A 112 2.08 -14.63 -4.02
N TRP A 113 2.71 -13.68 -3.32
CA TRP A 113 4.14 -13.42 -3.41
C TRP A 113 4.99 -14.57 -2.87
N LYS A 114 4.58 -15.16 -1.74
CA LYS A 114 5.27 -16.32 -1.17
C LYS A 114 5.17 -17.52 -2.12
N GLU A 115 4.00 -17.74 -2.68
CA GLU A 115 3.74 -18.81 -3.66
C GLU A 115 4.53 -18.59 -4.95
N LEU A 116 4.50 -17.36 -5.50
CA LEU A 116 5.25 -16.97 -6.69
C LEU A 116 6.75 -17.11 -6.47
N LYS A 117 7.27 -16.78 -5.28
CA LYS A 117 8.70 -16.97 -4.96
C LYS A 117 9.09 -18.46 -4.98
N VAL A 118 8.25 -19.33 -4.41
CA VAL A 118 8.50 -20.78 -4.42
C VAL A 118 8.44 -21.30 -5.86
N GLU A 119 7.41 -20.95 -6.61
CA GLU A 119 7.27 -21.36 -8.01
C GLU A 119 8.39 -20.82 -8.90
N TYR A 120 8.85 -19.60 -8.65
CA TYR A 120 9.96 -19.01 -9.38
C TYR A 120 11.24 -19.81 -9.17
N VAL A 121 11.53 -20.21 -7.92
CA VAL A 121 12.69 -21.05 -7.60
C VAL A 121 12.56 -22.42 -8.27
N ASP A 122 11.39 -23.05 -8.19
CA ASP A 122 11.16 -24.36 -8.82
C ASP A 122 11.22 -24.29 -10.34
N SER A 123 10.74 -23.20 -10.92
CA SER A 123 10.80 -22.92 -12.35
C SER A 123 12.20 -22.68 -12.83
N MET A 124 13.01 -21.93 -12.07
CA MET A 124 14.39 -21.68 -12.44
C MET A 124 15.20 -22.99 -12.43
N LYS A 125 14.94 -23.88 -11.47
CA LYS A 125 15.53 -25.24 -11.48
C LYS A 125 15.14 -26.03 -12.72
N LYS A 126 13.84 -26.07 -13.06
CA LYS A 126 13.36 -26.73 -14.30
C LYS A 126 14.00 -26.12 -15.55
N LEU A 127 14.20 -24.80 -15.57
CA LEU A 127 14.84 -24.11 -16.68
C LEU A 127 16.32 -24.48 -16.82
N GLN A 128 17.01 -24.71 -15.70
CA GLN A 128 18.40 -25.17 -15.69
C GLN A 128 18.54 -26.64 -16.14
N GLU A 129 17.51 -27.45 -15.91
CA GLU A 129 17.46 -28.87 -16.31
C GLU A 129 17.07 -29.05 -17.79
N ASP A 130 16.37 -28.09 -18.41
CA ASP A 130 15.95 -28.15 -19.81
C ASP A 130 17.08 -27.70 -20.76
N PRO A 131 17.64 -28.60 -21.60
CA PRO A 131 18.75 -28.28 -22.50
C PRO A 131 18.38 -27.28 -23.60
N GLU A 132 17.12 -27.20 -24.02
CA GLU A 132 16.69 -26.20 -25.00
C GLU A 132 16.58 -24.81 -24.36
N ALA A 133 16.05 -24.72 -23.14
CA ALA A 133 15.97 -23.47 -22.42
C ALA A 133 17.37 -22.96 -22.05
N LYS A 134 18.25 -23.85 -21.59
CA LYS A 134 19.64 -23.51 -21.27
C LYS A 134 20.35 -22.90 -22.48
N ALA A 135 20.23 -23.49 -23.66
CA ALA A 135 20.81 -22.95 -24.90
C ALA A 135 20.26 -21.57 -25.33
N ILE A 136 19.08 -21.18 -24.83
CA ILE A 136 18.43 -19.90 -25.15
C ILE A 136 18.79 -18.80 -24.15
N PHE A 137 18.91 -19.15 -22.86
CA PHE A 137 19.09 -18.18 -21.77
C PHE A 137 20.54 -18.03 -21.30
N ASP A 138 21.38 -19.06 -21.46
CA ASP A 138 22.82 -19.06 -21.12
C ASP A 138 23.62 -18.39 -22.24
N LYS A 139 23.68 -17.05 -22.22
CA LYS A 139 24.40 -16.26 -23.25
C LYS A 139 25.90 -16.21 -23.03
N ASN A 140 26.34 -16.41 -21.79
CA ASN A 140 27.73 -16.35 -21.38
C ASN A 140 28.41 -17.74 -21.39
N ASN A 141 27.68 -18.82 -21.67
CA ASN A 141 28.14 -20.22 -21.63
C ASN A 141 28.78 -20.60 -20.29
N ASP A 142 28.28 -20.03 -19.19
CA ASP A 142 28.80 -20.35 -17.86
C ASP A 142 28.13 -21.60 -17.25
N GLY A 143 27.07 -22.11 -17.88
CA GLY A 143 26.35 -23.29 -17.44
C GLY A 143 25.25 -23.01 -16.41
N GLU A 144 24.99 -21.75 -16.04
CA GLU A 144 23.96 -21.33 -15.09
C GLU A 144 23.08 -20.19 -15.65
N VAL A 145 21.77 -20.42 -15.73
CA VAL A 145 20.86 -19.35 -16.14
C VAL A 145 20.67 -18.35 -14.99
N SER A 146 21.24 -17.15 -15.12
CA SER A 146 21.12 -16.09 -14.10
C SER A 146 19.84 -15.26 -14.25
N ILE A 147 19.31 -14.75 -13.13
CA ILE A 147 18.16 -13.83 -13.09
C ILE A 147 18.39 -12.60 -13.98
N GLY A 148 19.63 -12.09 -13.99
CA GLY A 148 20.00 -10.94 -14.83
C GLY A 148 19.95 -11.24 -16.32
N GLU A 149 20.23 -12.48 -16.72
CA GLU A 149 20.21 -12.92 -18.11
C GLU A 149 18.79 -13.19 -18.60
N VAL A 150 17.93 -13.77 -17.75
CA VAL A 150 16.51 -13.87 -18.03
C VAL A 150 15.90 -12.49 -18.21
N ALA A 151 16.19 -11.54 -17.30
CA ALA A 151 15.66 -10.17 -17.37
C ALA A 151 16.15 -9.39 -18.61
N THR A 152 17.46 -9.42 -18.90
CA THR A 152 18.03 -8.75 -20.08
C THR A 152 17.53 -9.36 -21.38
N THR A 153 17.33 -10.67 -21.41
CA THR A 153 16.83 -11.34 -22.61
C THR A 153 15.33 -11.07 -22.79
N MET A 154 14.54 -11.01 -21.71
CA MET A 154 13.13 -10.59 -21.75
C MET A 154 12.98 -9.13 -22.20
N SER A 155 13.85 -8.24 -21.73
CA SER A 155 13.94 -6.84 -22.19
C SER A 155 14.25 -6.74 -23.69
N SER A 156 15.21 -7.51 -24.19
CA SER A 156 15.56 -7.56 -25.62
C SER A 156 14.42 -8.10 -26.50
N VAL A 157 13.64 -9.03 -25.95
CA VAL A 157 12.45 -9.62 -26.58
C VAL A 157 11.32 -8.60 -26.71
N ILE A 158 11.09 -7.82 -25.67
CA ILE A 158 10.13 -6.72 -25.69
C ILE A 158 10.58 -5.66 -26.72
N GLY A 159 11.88 -5.52 -26.99
CA GLY A 159 12.52 -4.62 -27.97
C GLY A 159 12.44 -5.02 -29.45
N ALA A 160 12.10 -6.26 -29.75
CA ALA A 160 12.32 -6.90 -31.05
C ALA A 160 11.52 -6.27 -32.21
N LYS A 161 12.21 -5.75 -33.23
CA LYS A 161 11.59 -5.22 -34.45
C LYS A 161 11.67 -6.20 -35.63
N THR A 162 12.63 -7.13 -35.60
CA THR A 162 12.84 -8.09 -36.70
C THR A 162 11.99 -9.36 -36.52
N PRO A 163 11.60 -10.03 -37.62
CA PRO A 163 10.77 -11.24 -37.57
C PRO A 163 11.46 -12.42 -36.84
N GLU A 164 12.78 -12.52 -36.91
CA GLU A 164 13.57 -13.57 -36.23
C GLU A 164 13.63 -13.35 -34.70
N GLU A 165 13.81 -12.10 -34.26
CA GLU A 165 13.76 -11.75 -32.84
C GLU A 165 12.35 -11.93 -32.26
N LYS A 166 11.29 -11.66 -33.04
CA LYS A 166 9.90 -11.95 -32.63
C LYS A 166 9.66 -13.45 -32.42
N GLN A 167 10.33 -14.32 -33.19
CA GLN A 167 10.18 -15.77 -33.02
C GLN A 167 10.93 -16.28 -31.77
N LYS A 168 12.14 -15.76 -31.50
CA LYS A 168 12.85 -15.99 -30.23
C LYS A 168 12.06 -15.47 -29.03
N ALA A 169 11.47 -14.28 -29.15
CA ALA A 169 10.57 -13.69 -28.18
C ALA A 169 9.37 -14.59 -27.83
N ARG A 170 8.71 -15.16 -28.84
CA ARG A 170 7.59 -16.09 -28.62
C ARG A 170 8.02 -17.38 -27.93
N ARG A 171 9.18 -17.94 -28.29
CA ARG A 171 9.72 -19.14 -27.64
C ARG A 171 10.08 -18.87 -26.18
N MET A 172 10.72 -17.74 -25.91
CA MET A 172 11.08 -17.31 -24.57
C MET A 172 9.86 -16.97 -23.72
N ALA A 173 8.94 -16.17 -24.23
CA ALA A 173 7.69 -15.87 -23.55
C ALA A 173 6.88 -17.16 -23.30
N GLY A 174 6.90 -18.12 -24.24
CA GLY A 174 6.33 -19.44 -24.05
C GLY A 174 7.02 -20.25 -22.95
N ALA A 175 8.35 -20.21 -22.87
CA ALA A 175 9.11 -20.86 -21.80
C ALA A 175 8.81 -20.20 -20.43
N THR A 176 8.78 -18.86 -20.35
CA THR A 176 8.44 -18.14 -19.12
C THR A 176 6.98 -18.35 -18.72
N MET A 177 6.04 -18.41 -19.68
CA MET A 177 4.63 -18.71 -19.41
C MET A 177 4.40 -20.17 -18.98
N ARG A 178 5.26 -21.11 -19.39
CA ARG A 178 5.22 -22.50 -18.88
C ARG A 178 5.69 -22.59 -17.42
N CYS A 179 6.53 -21.66 -17.01
CA CYS A 179 7.08 -21.59 -15.66
C CYS A 179 6.14 -20.89 -14.65
N VAL A 180 5.37 -19.90 -15.09
CA VAL A 180 4.51 -19.11 -14.20
C VAL A 180 3.09 -19.64 -14.25
N ASP A 181 2.51 -20.03 -13.11
CA ASP A 181 1.08 -20.36 -13.03
C ASP A 181 0.26 -19.08 -13.29
N PRO A 182 -0.48 -19.00 -14.42
CA PRO A 182 -1.22 -17.80 -14.76
C PRO A 182 -2.30 -17.47 -13.72
N ASN A 183 -2.87 -18.48 -13.06
CA ASN A 183 -3.90 -18.24 -12.05
C ASN A 183 -3.33 -17.52 -10.82
N ARG A 184 -2.12 -17.88 -10.41
CA ARG A 184 -1.46 -17.24 -9.25
C ARG A 184 -0.99 -15.83 -9.55
N LEU A 185 -0.52 -15.59 -10.77
CA LEU A 185 -0.23 -14.24 -11.22
C LEU A 185 -1.51 -13.39 -11.24
N LEU A 186 -2.61 -13.94 -11.76
CA LEU A 186 -3.91 -13.28 -11.74
C LEU A 186 -4.41 -13.03 -10.32
N ASP A 187 -4.22 -13.96 -9.38
CA ASP A 187 -4.57 -13.77 -7.98
C ASP A 187 -3.74 -12.65 -7.33
N ALA A 188 -2.44 -12.57 -7.64
CA ALA A 188 -1.58 -11.49 -7.16
C ALA A 188 -2.03 -10.13 -7.70
N VAL A 189 -2.30 -10.04 -9.01
CA VAL A 189 -2.78 -8.82 -9.68
C VAL A 189 -4.16 -8.43 -9.15
N THR A 190 -5.07 -9.39 -8.97
CA THR A 190 -6.41 -9.15 -8.43
C THR A 190 -6.35 -8.69 -6.99
N GLY A 191 -5.50 -9.29 -6.15
CA GLY A 191 -5.28 -8.86 -4.78
C GLY A 191 -4.68 -7.45 -4.69
N PHE A 192 -3.75 -7.11 -5.59
CA PHE A 192 -3.21 -5.76 -5.71
C PHE A 192 -4.28 -4.76 -6.13
N TRP A 193 -5.04 -5.05 -7.17
CA TRP A 193 -6.12 -4.19 -7.65
C TRP A 193 -7.20 -3.98 -6.60
N ALA A 194 -7.65 -5.06 -5.93
CA ALA A 194 -8.60 -4.99 -4.83
C ALA A 194 -8.08 -4.14 -3.67
N GLY A 195 -6.79 -4.26 -3.33
CA GLY A 195 -6.13 -3.41 -2.35
C GLY A 195 -6.16 -1.92 -2.75
N MET A 196 -5.81 -1.60 -4.00
CA MET A 196 -5.84 -0.23 -4.52
C MET A 196 -7.24 0.38 -4.53
N VAL A 197 -8.24 -0.37 -5.00
CA VAL A 197 -9.65 0.08 -5.00
C VAL A 197 -10.15 0.28 -3.57
N ALA A 198 -9.79 -0.59 -2.63
CA ALA A 198 -10.15 -0.43 -1.23
C ALA A 198 -9.53 0.82 -0.60
N VAL A 199 -8.28 1.17 -0.96
CA VAL A 199 -7.64 2.42 -0.52
C VAL A 199 -8.41 3.63 -1.04
N ILE A 200 -8.71 3.69 -2.34
CA ILE A 200 -9.45 4.80 -2.95
C ILE A 200 -10.83 4.93 -2.30
N ALA A 201 -11.54 3.81 -2.12
CA ALA A 201 -12.85 3.78 -1.48
C ALA A 201 -12.79 4.26 -0.02
N ALA A 202 -11.79 3.84 0.76
CA ALA A 202 -11.62 4.26 2.14
C ALA A 202 -11.33 5.76 2.25
N LEU A 203 -10.43 6.29 1.42
CA LEU A 203 -10.09 7.71 1.40
C LEU A 203 -11.30 8.58 1.01
N ARG A 204 -12.00 8.22 -0.06
CA ARG A 204 -13.18 8.97 -0.52
C ARG A 204 -14.34 8.88 0.46
N SER A 205 -14.61 7.70 1.01
CA SER A 205 -15.68 7.50 2.00
C SER A 205 -15.45 8.33 3.25
N GLN A 206 -14.21 8.34 3.78
CA GLN A 206 -13.90 9.13 4.97
C GLN A 206 -13.97 10.64 4.70
N LEU A 207 -13.47 11.11 3.56
CA LEU A 207 -13.56 12.54 3.21
C LEU A 207 -15.02 12.97 3.05
N ALA A 208 -15.83 12.18 2.33
CA ALA A 208 -17.25 12.45 2.15
C ALA A 208 -18.00 12.49 3.48
N ALA A 209 -17.71 11.56 4.39
CA ALA A 209 -18.29 11.56 5.74
C ALA A 209 -17.90 12.82 6.54
N CYS A 210 -16.62 13.22 6.52
CA CYS A 210 -16.16 14.43 7.21
C CYS A 210 -16.79 15.71 6.63
N VAL A 211 -16.88 15.81 5.30
CA VAL A 211 -17.52 16.95 4.62
C VAL A 211 -19.02 17.00 4.96
N SER A 212 -19.72 15.86 4.92
CA SER A 212 -21.14 15.80 5.26
C SER A 212 -21.42 16.22 6.70
N VAL A 213 -20.68 15.65 7.66
CA VAL A 213 -20.83 15.97 9.09
C VAL A 213 -20.46 17.43 9.35
N GLY A 214 -19.36 17.90 8.77
CA GLY A 214 -18.91 19.27 8.91
C GLY A 214 -19.88 20.30 8.30
N ALA A 215 -20.46 20.00 7.14
CA ALA A 215 -21.48 20.85 6.52
C ALA A 215 -22.73 20.95 7.40
N SER A 216 -23.20 19.83 7.97
CA SER A 216 -24.36 19.85 8.89
C SER A 216 -24.09 20.67 10.15
N ILE A 217 -22.89 20.52 10.77
CA ILE A 217 -22.48 21.34 11.92
C ILE A 217 -22.43 22.82 11.54
N GLY A 218 -21.86 23.14 10.38
CA GLY A 218 -21.72 24.51 9.90
C GLY A 218 -23.05 25.17 9.54
N GLN A 219 -24.03 24.42 9.01
CA GLN A 219 -25.38 24.92 8.78
C GLN A 219 -26.06 25.32 10.08
N LYS A 220 -25.92 24.51 11.14
CA LYS A 220 -26.40 24.88 12.48
C LYS A 220 -25.65 26.07 13.04
N GLY A 221 -24.33 26.13 12.85
CA GLY A 221 -23.53 27.30 13.17
C GLY A 221 -24.02 28.57 12.47
N ALA A 222 -24.44 28.49 11.20
CA ALA A 222 -24.96 29.61 10.44
C ALA A 222 -26.30 30.12 11.00
N GLU A 223 -27.20 29.22 11.42
CA GLU A 223 -28.45 29.58 12.11
C GLU A 223 -28.17 30.42 13.37
N TYR A 224 -27.18 30.02 14.18
CA TYR A 224 -26.75 30.79 15.34
C TYR A 224 -26.07 32.11 14.97
N ALA A 225 -25.19 32.09 13.97
CA ALA A 225 -24.44 33.26 13.54
C ALA A 225 -25.36 34.37 13.00
N LYS A 226 -26.43 34.01 12.28
CA LYS A 226 -27.45 34.95 11.79
C LYS A 226 -28.03 35.80 12.92
N VAL A 227 -28.41 35.18 14.04
CA VAL A 227 -29.00 35.90 15.18
C VAL A 227 -28.12 37.07 15.68
N TYR A 228 -26.79 36.91 15.63
CA TYR A 228 -25.84 37.90 16.13
C TYR A 228 -25.24 38.81 15.05
N LEU A 229 -25.05 38.31 13.82
CA LEU A 229 -24.32 38.98 12.75
C LEU A 229 -25.21 39.59 11.67
N GLU A 230 -26.48 39.19 11.57
CA GLU A 230 -27.36 39.63 10.49
C GLU A 230 -27.65 41.14 10.54
N LYS A 231 -27.98 41.67 11.73
CA LYS A 231 -28.23 43.11 11.92
C LYS A 231 -27.04 43.99 11.51
N PRO A 232 -25.82 43.81 12.06
CA PRO A 232 -24.69 44.65 11.69
C PRO A 232 -24.26 44.49 10.23
N LEU A 233 -24.44 43.30 9.62
CA LEU A 233 -24.10 43.12 8.20
C LEU A 233 -25.13 43.77 7.26
N TYR A 234 -26.43 43.71 7.58
CA TYR A 234 -27.46 44.33 6.74
C TYR A 234 -27.43 45.86 6.80
N GLU A 235 -27.06 46.44 7.95
CA GLU A 235 -26.85 47.88 8.06
C GLU A 235 -25.68 48.36 7.18
N LYS A 236 -24.64 47.52 7.04
CA LYS A 236 -23.46 47.85 6.23
C LYS A 236 -23.63 47.56 4.74
N PHE A 237 -24.43 46.56 4.39
CA PHE A 237 -24.67 46.12 3.01
C PHE A 237 -26.17 45.91 2.71
N PRO A 238 -26.97 46.99 2.68
CA PRO A 238 -28.42 46.89 2.53
C PRO A 238 -28.87 46.32 1.17
N ASP A 239 -28.07 46.51 0.12
CA ASP A 239 -28.39 46.06 -1.25
C ASP A 239 -28.04 44.58 -1.51
N TYR A 240 -27.27 43.94 -0.61
CA TYR A 240 -26.68 42.61 -0.83
C TYR A 240 -27.10 41.57 0.22
N LYS A 241 -28.31 41.68 0.77
CA LYS A 241 -28.79 40.80 1.85
C LYS A 241 -28.72 39.31 1.51
N ASP A 242 -29.10 38.93 0.29
CA ASP A 242 -29.04 37.54 -0.17
C ASP A 242 -27.60 37.00 -0.23
N TRP A 243 -26.65 37.84 -0.63
CA TRP A 243 -25.23 37.50 -0.68
C TRP A 243 -24.62 37.40 0.72
N VAL A 244 -25.05 38.24 1.66
CA VAL A 244 -24.69 38.14 3.08
C VAL A 244 -25.15 36.79 3.65
N ASP A 245 -26.39 36.40 3.35
CA ASP A 245 -26.97 35.14 3.78
C ASP A 245 -26.27 33.91 3.19
N ALA A 246 -25.99 33.96 1.88
CA ALA A 246 -25.21 32.93 1.20
C ALA A 246 -23.78 32.85 1.76
N GLY A 247 -23.15 34.01 2.00
CA GLY A 247 -21.81 34.12 2.56
C GLY A 247 -21.71 33.56 3.99
N LEU A 248 -22.67 33.87 4.86
CA LEU A 248 -22.74 33.31 6.21
C LEU A 248 -22.91 31.79 6.19
N ARG A 249 -23.83 31.27 5.35
CA ARG A 249 -24.03 29.81 5.22
C ARG A 249 -22.80 29.11 4.68
N ALA A 250 -22.18 29.65 3.63
CA ALA A 250 -20.98 29.08 3.02
C ALA A 250 -19.79 29.15 3.98
N GLY A 251 -19.57 30.29 4.64
CA GLY A 251 -18.50 30.50 5.61
C GLY A 251 -18.62 29.56 6.82
N CYS A 252 -19.80 29.48 7.44
CA CYS A 252 -20.01 28.57 8.56
C CYS A 252 -19.92 27.10 8.15
N SER A 253 -20.40 26.72 6.96
CA SER A 253 -20.24 25.36 6.42
C SER A 253 -18.76 25.01 6.21
N LEU A 254 -17.98 25.93 5.64
CA LEU A 254 -16.54 25.75 5.47
C LEU A 254 -15.83 25.57 6.83
N ILE A 255 -16.14 26.41 7.82
CA ILE A 255 -15.60 26.27 9.18
C ILE A 255 -15.99 24.92 9.78
N GLY A 256 -17.25 24.50 9.63
CA GLY A 256 -17.72 23.19 10.10
C GLY A 256 -16.96 22.03 9.45
N ILE A 257 -16.70 22.10 8.14
CA ILE A 257 -15.87 21.13 7.41
C ILE A 257 -14.44 21.13 7.96
N LEU A 258 -13.81 22.29 8.16
CA LEU A 258 -12.46 22.39 8.71
C LEU A 258 -12.36 21.79 10.12
N VAL A 259 -13.35 22.04 10.98
CA VAL A 259 -13.42 21.45 12.33
C VAL A 259 -13.61 19.93 12.26
N SER A 260 -14.46 19.43 11.37
CA SER A 260 -14.66 17.99 11.18
C SER A 260 -13.39 17.30 10.69
N LEU A 261 -12.69 17.88 9.71
CA LEU A 261 -11.39 17.38 9.23
C LEU A 261 -10.33 17.38 10.33
N PHE A 262 -10.30 18.43 11.16
CA PHE A 262 -9.40 18.50 12.31
C PHE A 262 -9.71 17.40 13.34
N MET A 263 -10.98 17.14 13.63
CA MET A 263 -11.38 16.04 14.52
C MET A 263 -11.05 14.67 13.96
N ALA A 264 -11.25 14.45 12.66
CA ALA A 264 -10.84 13.22 12.00
C ALA A 264 -9.33 12.99 12.15
N ARG A 265 -8.53 14.06 12.02
CA ARG A 265 -7.07 14.00 12.26
C ARG A 265 -6.75 13.61 13.71
N ILE A 266 -7.44 14.16 14.71
CA ILE A 266 -7.28 13.78 16.12
C ILE A 266 -7.59 12.30 16.34
N VAL A 267 -8.72 11.81 15.80
CA VAL A 267 -9.12 10.41 15.95
C VAL A 267 -8.10 9.47 15.31
N THR A 268 -7.58 9.80 14.13
CA THR A 268 -6.53 9.00 13.50
C THR A 268 -5.23 9.05 14.30
N ALA A 269 -4.80 10.22 14.76
CA ALA A 269 -3.63 10.39 15.62
C ALA A 269 -3.72 9.53 16.89
N PHE A 270 -4.89 9.54 17.54
CA PHE A 270 -5.17 8.72 18.72
C PHE A 270 -5.07 7.22 18.43
N ASN A 271 -5.69 6.75 17.36
CA ASN A 271 -5.61 5.34 16.95
C ASN A 271 -4.17 4.92 16.62
N CYS A 272 -3.37 5.81 16.02
CA CYS A 272 -1.96 5.55 15.75
C CYS A 272 -1.13 5.50 17.03
N ALA A 273 -1.40 6.42 17.97
CA ALA A 273 -0.74 6.43 19.27
C ALA A 273 -1.00 5.13 20.04
N ILE A 274 -2.25 4.64 20.06
CA ILE A 274 -2.60 3.35 20.68
C ILE A 274 -1.81 2.21 20.03
N LYS A 275 -1.84 2.11 18.71
CA LYS A 275 -1.15 1.02 17.98
C LYS A 275 0.37 1.06 18.17
N GLY A 276 0.97 2.26 18.13
CA GLY A 276 2.39 2.46 18.37
C GLY A 276 2.79 2.10 19.80
N ALA A 277 2.01 2.56 20.78
CA ALA A 277 2.23 2.27 22.19
C ALA A 277 2.08 0.79 22.53
N GLN A 278 1.06 0.11 21.98
CA GLN A 278 0.87 -1.34 22.16
C GLN A 278 2.09 -2.12 21.65
N ARG A 279 2.56 -1.82 20.44
CA ARG A 279 3.76 -2.48 19.88
C ARG A 279 5.01 -2.19 20.71
N LEU A 280 5.22 -0.94 21.14
CA LEU A 280 6.36 -0.58 21.99
C LEU A 280 6.31 -1.29 23.35
N ALA A 281 5.13 -1.38 23.97
CA ALA A 281 4.93 -2.09 25.22
C ALA A 281 5.20 -3.60 25.07
N GLU A 282 4.74 -4.22 23.98
CA GLU A 282 5.01 -5.63 23.68
C GLU A 282 6.52 -5.89 23.51
N MET A 283 7.22 -5.03 22.78
CA MET A 283 8.67 -5.13 22.59
C MET A 283 9.44 -4.90 23.90
N ALA A 284 9.06 -3.90 24.69
CA ALA A 284 9.69 -3.61 25.97
C ALA A 284 9.52 -4.78 26.95
N VAL A 285 8.31 -5.35 27.05
CA VAL A 285 8.04 -6.50 27.92
C VAL A 285 8.77 -7.75 27.42
N LYS A 286 8.87 -7.95 26.09
CA LYS A 286 9.67 -9.04 25.52
C LYS A 286 11.15 -8.88 25.86
N ALA A 287 11.72 -7.69 25.70
CA ALA A 287 13.11 -7.42 26.04
C ALA A 287 13.41 -7.60 27.54
N LEU A 288 12.50 -7.17 28.43
CA LEU A 288 12.64 -7.38 29.88
C LEU A 288 12.54 -8.86 30.27
N HIS A 289 11.73 -9.64 29.55
CA HIS A 289 11.61 -11.09 29.76
C HIS A 289 12.87 -11.80 29.28
N ASP A 290 13.38 -11.45 28.09
CA ASP A 290 14.62 -12.00 27.53
C ASP A 290 15.84 -11.68 28.41
N ALA A 291 15.81 -10.55 29.12
CA ALA A 291 16.83 -10.16 30.10
C ALA A 291 16.68 -10.81 31.49
N GLY A 292 15.65 -11.64 31.70
CA GLY A 292 15.43 -12.38 32.95
C GLY A 292 14.84 -11.56 34.11
N TYR A 293 14.47 -10.29 33.89
CA TYR A 293 13.90 -9.43 34.94
C TYR A 293 12.42 -9.73 35.24
N LEU A 294 11.72 -10.39 34.32
CA LEU A 294 10.31 -10.74 34.49
C LEU A 294 10.14 -12.27 34.59
N PRO A 295 9.71 -12.81 35.75
CA PRO A 295 9.35 -14.22 35.83
C PRO A 295 8.18 -14.54 34.88
N ASN A 296 8.05 -15.81 34.47
CA ASN A 296 6.96 -16.28 33.63
C ASN A 296 5.61 -16.07 34.33
N VAL A 297 4.89 -14.99 34.02
CA VAL A 297 3.59 -14.71 34.61
C VAL A 297 2.51 -14.57 33.55
N LYS A 298 1.40 -15.29 33.79
CA LYS A 298 0.06 -15.17 33.19
C LYS A 298 -0.43 -13.70 32.98
N ASP A 299 0.18 -12.72 33.64
CA ASP A 299 -0.19 -11.29 33.63
C ASP A 299 0.45 -10.45 32.52
N ARG A 300 1.10 -11.08 31.53
CA ARG A 300 1.72 -10.37 30.39
C ARG A 300 0.76 -9.39 29.72
N GLY A 301 -0.51 -9.78 29.54
CA GLY A 301 -1.53 -8.93 28.92
C GLY A 301 -1.83 -7.66 29.71
N SER A 302 -2.01 -7.77 31.04
CA SER A 302 -2.35 -6.64 31.91
C SER A 302 -1.22 -5.61 31.98
N ARG A 303 0.03 -6.06 32.15
CA ARG A 303 1.19 -5.15 32.23
C ARG A 303 1.46 -4.43 30.90
N VAL A 304 1.33 -5.14 29.78
CA VAL A 304 1.45 -4.54 28.44
C VAL A 304 0.39 -3.45 28.24
N GLN A 305 -0.85 -3.69 28.65
CA GLN A 305 -1.93 -2.71 28.53
C GLN A 305 -1.67 -1.45 29.37
N THR A 306 -1.23 -1.58 30.61
CA THR A 306 -0.93 -0.41 31.46
C THR A 306 0.21 0.43 30.89
N ILE A 307 1.31 -0.21 30.45
CA ILE A 307 2.43 0.49 29.80
C ILE A 307 1.97 1.14 28.49
N ALA A 308 1.18 0.42 27.69
CA ALA A 308 0.65 0.95 26.43
C ALA A 308 -0.26 2.16 26.67
N MET A 309 -1.11 2.15 27.71
CA MET A 309 -1.97 3.30 28.04
C MET A 309 -1.16 4.52 28.46
N ALA A 310 -0.13 4.34 29.30
CA ALA A 310 0.76 5.42 29.70
C ALA A 310 1.53 6.00 28.49
N LEU A 311 2.09 5.13 27.65
CA LEU A 311 2.77 5.54 26.41
C LEU A 311 1.80 6.22 25.44
N THR A 312 0.57 5.74 25.31
CA THR A 312 -0.46 6.36 24.46
C THR A 312 -0.75 7.78 24.91
N ALA A 313 -0.98 8.00 26.21
CA ALA A 313 -1.23 9.32 26.76
C ALA A 313 -0.05 10.27 26.51
N PHE A 314 1.19 9.79 26.70
CA PHE A 314 2.40 10.55 26.43
C PHE A 314 2.57 10.90 24.94
N GLY A 315 2.40 9.91 24.05
CA GLY A 315 2.50 10.11 22.60
C GLY A 315 1.43 11.05 22.07
N LEU A 316 0.20 10.94 22.57
CA LEU A 316 -0.90 11.84 22.20
C LEU A 316 -0.65 13.27 22.68
N TRP A 317 -0.21 13.44 23.94
CA TRP A 317 0.17 14.74 24.48
C TRP A 317 1.25 15.39 23.60
N TYR A 318 2.30 14.64 23.26
CA TYR A 318 3.38 15.12 22.39
C TYR A 318 2.87 15.52 21.00
N GLN A 319 2.03 14.68 20.36
CA GLN A 319 1.44 14.99 19.06
C GLN A 319 0.59 16.26 19.11
N PHE A 320 -0.16 16.46 20.19
CA PHE A 320 -0.99 17.65 20.37
C PHE A 320 -0.14 18.91 20.62
N SER A 321 0.87 18.84 21.50
CA SER A 321 1.77 19.96 21.80
C SER A 321 2.60 20.40 20.59
N THR A 322 2.90 19.49 19.67
CA THR A 322 3.65 19.79 18.44
C THR A 322 2.75 20.20 17.26
N GLY A 323 1.43 20.29 17.48
CA GLY A 323 0.46 20.64 16.43
C GLY A 323 0.40 19.61 15.30
N PHE A 324 0.69 18.34 15.62
CA PHE A 324 0.84 17.24 14.67
C PHE A 324 1.91 17.48 13.59
N SER A 325 2.85 18.41 13.80
CA SER A 325 3.96 18.65 12.88
C SER A 325 5.18 17.81 13.24
N CYS A 326 5.85 17.29 12.23
CA CYS A 326 7.14 16.62 12.40
C CYS A 326 8.28 17.66 12.54
N PRO A 327 9.27 17.48 13.43
CA PRO A 327 10.46 18.32 13.49
C PRO A 327 11.21 18.33 12.15
N THR A 328 11.86 19.46 11.81
CA THR A 328 12.50 19.65 10.49
C THR A 328 13.52 18.56 10.13
N LEU A 329 14.32 18.09 11.09
CA LEU A 329 15.29 17.00 10.86
C LEU A 329 14.61 15.68 10.51
N MET A 330 13.49 15.37 11.17
CA MET A 330 12.73 14.15 10.90
C MET A 330 11.96 14.24 9.58
N LYS A 331 11.61 15.44 9.10
CA LYS A 331 11.01 15.61 7.76
C LYS A 331 11.94 15.15 6.64
N ILE A 332 13.25 15.32 6.79
CA ILE A 332 14.23 14.88 5.78
C ILE A 332 14.26 13.35 5.72
N VAL A 333 14.32 12.70 6.88
CA VAL A 333 14.31 11.23 6.96
C VAL A 333 12.98 10.64 6.48
N LEU A 334 11.87 11.28 6.82
CA LEU A 334 10.51 10.84 6.47
C LEU A 334 9.99 11.47 5.17
N PHE A 335 10.87 12.07 4.37
CA PHE A 335 10.48 12.77 3.14
C PHE A 335 9.69 11.88 2.16
N PRO A 336 10.04 10.60 1.93
CA PRO A 336 9.24 9.73 1.06
C PRO A 336 7.81 9.51 1.57
N LEU A 337 7.62 9.42 2.88
CA LEU A 337 6.29 9.31 3.49
C LEU A 337 5.51 10.62 3.34
N LEU A 338 6.17 11.78 3.43
CA LEU A 338 5.52 13.08 3.21
C LEU A 338 5.02 13.24 1.77
N ILE A 339 5.82 12.80 0.79
CA ILE A 339 5.38 12.76 -0.62
C ILE A 339 4.14 11.86 -0.75
N SER A 340 4.18 10.68 -0.12
CA SER A 340 3.09 9.72 -0.18
C SER A 340 1.79 10.29 0.41
N GLU A 341 1.87 10.97 1.56
CA GLU A 341 0.74 11.66 2.18
C GLU A 341 0.15 12.74 1.26
N ASN A 342 1.00 13.54 0.60
CA ASN A 342 0.56 14.59 -0.32
C ASN A 342 -0.14 14.01 -1.56
N ILE A 343 0.40 12.92 -2.13
CA ILE A 343 -0.23 12.21 -3.26
C ILE A 343 -1.59 11.65 -2.85
N LEU A 344 -1.68 11.01 -1.68
CA LEU A 344 -2.95 10.47 -1.18
C LEU A 344 -3.97 11.58 -0.90
N THR A 345 -3.52 12.74 -0.42
CA THR A 345 -4.37 13.92 -0.23
C THR A 345 -4.94 14.40 -1.57
N LEU A 346 -4.10 14.46 -2.62
CA LEU A 346 -4.54 14.82 -3.97
C LEU A 346 -5.56 13.80 -4.51
N ILE A 347 -5.29 12.50 -4.34
CA ILE A 347 -6.21 11.43 -4.77
C ILE A 347 -7.54 11.51 -4.02
N ALA A 348 -7.52 11.83 -2.72
CA ALA A 348 -8.74 11.98 -1.94
C ALA A 348 -9.57 13.20 -2.40
N ALA A 349 -8.91 14.25 -2.90
CA ALA A 349 -9.56 15.46 -3.39
C ALA A 349 -10.14 15.34 -4.82
N LEU A 350 -9.66 14.38 -5.63
CA LEU A 350 -10.14 14.08 -6.98
C LEU A 350 -11.35 13.14 -6.99
#